data_AF-A0A124JV61-F1
#
_entry.id   AF-A0A124JV61-F1
#
_cell.length_a   1.000
_cell.length_b   1.000
_cell.length_c   1.000
_cell.angle_alpha   90.00
_cell.angle_beta   90.00
_cell.angle_gamma   90.00
#
_symmetry.space_group_name_H-M   'P 1'
#
loop_
_entity.id
_entity.type
_entity.pdbx_description
1 polymer ?
#
loop_
_entity_poly.entity_id
_entity_poly.type
_entity_poly.pdbx_seq_one_letter_code
_entity_poly.pdbx_strand_id
1 'polypeptide(L)'
;MTPVPSTTGAIGGTTASATTPDAARLHKASQSFEAIFTRQMLAAAHQTNFGDTLWGDDKGEDTFKTMRDERFADIAAQSGALGLGKQIEAQLSAHLPIVLAATPGSKG
;
A
#
# COMPACT_ATOMS: atom_id res chain seq x y z
N MET A 1 -23.30 42.26 -19.46
CA MET A 1 -22.69 40.92 -19.30
C MET A 1 -21.19 41.10 -19.34
N THR A 2 -20.51 41.05 -18.19
CA THR A 2 -19.05 41.18 -18.07
C THR A 2 -18.42 39.78 -18.04
N PRO A 3 -17.34 39.51 -18.79
CA PRO A 3 -16.64 38.23 -18.72
C PRO A 3 -15.81 38.15 -17.43
N VAL A 4 -15.84 36.99 -16.77
CA VAL A 4 -14.95 36.67 -15.65
C VAL A 4 -13.71 35.97 -16.23
N PRO A 5 -12.48 36.35 -15.85
CA PRO A 5 -11.29 35.65 -16.32
C PRO A 5 -11.18 34.28 -15.64
N SER A 6 -11.19 33.21 -16.43
CA SER A 6 -10.79 31.89 -15.98
C SER A 6 -9.28 31.85 -15.84
N THR A 7 -8.77 31.96 -14.62
CA THR A 7 -7.37 31.66 -14.33
C THR A 7 -7.18 30.16 -14.48
N THR A 8 -6.80 29.70 -15.66
CA THR A 8 -6.20 28.38 -15.86
C THR A 8 -4.84 28.39 -15.18
N GLY A 9 -4.83 28.01 -13.89
CA GLY A 9 -3.60 27.71 -13.18
C GLY A 9 -2.98 26.48 -13.82
N ALA A 10 -1.98 26.70 -14.68
CA ALA A 10 -1.08 25.65 -15.12
C ALA A 10 -0.35 25.11 -13.89
N ILE A 11 -0.80 23.97 -13.38
CA ILE A 11 0.02 23.15 -12.48
C ILE A 11 1.18 22.59 -13.30
N GLY A 12 2.25 23.37 -13.39
CA GLY A 12 3.57 22.88 -13.76
C GLY A 12 4.02 21.87 -12.70
N GLY A 13 3.58 20.62 -12.85
CA GLY A 13 4.04 19.52 -12.03
C GLY A 13 5.45 19.14 -12.47
N THR A 14 6.45 19.76 -11.85
CA THR A 14 7.80 19.20 -11.87
C THR A 14 7.73 17.86 -11.14
N THR A 15 7.59 16.76 -11.87
CA THR A 15 7.65 15.40 -11.33
C THR A 15 9.07 15.15 -10.86
N ALA A 16 9.36 15.52 -9.62
CA ALA A 16 10.62 15.23 -9.00
C ALA A 16 10.65 13.77 -8.56
N SER A 17 11.70 13.07 -8.99
CA SER A 17 11.90 11.66 -8.67
C SER A 17 12.29 11.51 -7.20
N ALA A 18 11.59 10.64 -6.47
CA ALA A 18 11.98 10.23 -5.13
C ALA A 18 13.40 9.63 -5.11
N THR A 19 14.16 9.86 -4.04
CA THR A 19 15.46 9.21 -3.84
C THR A 19 15.26 7.68 -3.79
N THR A 20 16.17 6.92 -4.39
CA THR A 20 16.06 5.45 -4.51
C THR A 20 15.81 4.71 -3.18
N PRO A 21 16.35 5.11 -2.00
CA PRO A 21 16.06 4.44 -0.73
C PRO A 21 14.63 4.70 -0.23
N ASP A 22 14.09 5.89 -0.46
CA ASP A 22 12.75 6.25 -0.02
C ASP A 22 11.69 5.60 -0.89
N ALA A 23 11.95 5.48 -2.20
CA ALA A 23 11.12 4.70 -3.11
C ALA A 23 11.06 3.21 -2.71
N ALA A 24 12.21 2.60 -2.36
CA ALA A 24 12.24 1.20 -1.93
C ALA A 24 11.50 0.97 -0.60
N ARG A 25 11.61 1.92 0.34
CA ARG A 25 10.85 1.88 1.61
C ARG A 25 9.35 2.03 1.37
N LEU A 26 8.97 2.95 0.49
CA LEU A 26 7.59 3.16 0.10
C LEU A 26 6.99 1.92 -0.54
N HIS A 27 7.72 1.30 -1.47
CA HIS A 27 7.30 0.07 -2.13
C HIS A 27 7.03 -1.04 -1.11
N LYS A 28 7.99 -1.28 -0.20
CA LYS A 28 7.85 -2.29 0.85
C LYS A 28 6.69 -2.01 1.81
N ALA A 29 6.50 -0.76 2.21
CA ALA A 29 5.38 -0.36 3.07
C ALA A 29 4.04 -0.58 2.37
N SER A 30 3.96 -0.28 1.08
CA SER A 30 2.75 -0.44 0.28
C SER A 30 2.39 -1.91 0.07
N GLN A 31 3.38 -2.78 -0.15
CA GLN A 31 3.18 -4.24 -0.14
C GLN A 31 2.66 -4.74 1.21
N SER A 32 3.25 -4.30 2.32
CA SER A 32 2.77 -4.68 3.65
C SER A 32 1.31 -4.27 3.90
N PHE A 33 0.88 -3.12 3.37
CA PHE A 33 -0.51 -2.70 3.45
C PHE A 33 -1.44 -3.64 2.67
N GLU A 34 -1.09 -3.98 1.43
CA GLU A 34 -1.87 -4.93 0.62
C GLU A 34 -1.96 -6.30 1.32
N ALA A 35 -0.89 -6.75 1.98
CA ALA A 35 -0.90 -8.00 2.75
C ALA A 35 -1.88 -7.93 3.94
N ILE A 36 -1.84 -6.85 4.71
CA ILE A 36 -2.75 -6.62 5.85
C ILE A 36 -4.21 -6.61 5.40
N PHE A 37 -4.51 -5.92 4.29
CA PHE A 37 -5.86 -5.86 3.73
C PHE A 37 -6.32 -7.24 3.21
N THR A 38 -5.45 -7.95 2.51
CA THR A 38 -5.73 -9.30 2.00
C THR A 38 -6.06 -10.27 3.14
N ARG A 39 -5.32 -10.22 4.25
CA ARG A 39 -5.64 -11.01 5.45
C ARG A 39 -7.03 -10.68 6.02
N GLN A 40 -7.40 -9.41 6.07
CA GLN A 40 -8.73 -9.00 6.54
C GLN A 40 -9.84 -9.48 5.60
N MET A 41 -9.61 -9.41 4.29
CA MET A 41 -10.55 -9.94 3.29
C MET A 41 -10.74 -11.45 3.46
N LEU A 42 -9.65 -12.21 3.61
CA LEU A 42 -9.72 -13.66 3.84
C LEU A 42 -10.43 -13.97 5.16
N ALA A 43 -10.07 -13.29 6.25
CA ALA A 43 -10.73 -13.46 7.54
C ALA A 43 -12.25 -13.21 7.43
N ALA A 44 -12.67 -12.13 6.77
CA ALA A 44 -14.09 -11.83 6.56
C ALA A 44 -14.80 -12.88 5.69
N ALA A 45 -14.13 -13.41 4.66
CA ALA A 45 -14.68 -14.48 3.82
C ALA A 45 -14.94 -15.75 4.63
N HIS A 46 -14.03 -16.12 5.53
CA HIS A 46 -14.18 -17.26 6.43
C HIS A 46 -15.28 -17.05 7.47
N GLN A 47 -15.43 -15.83 8.00
CA GLN A 47 -16.55 -15.47 8.89
C GLN A 47 -17.92 -15.54 8.19
N THR A 48 -17.96 -15.37 6.87
CA THR A 48 -19.20 -15.43 6.07
C THR A 48 -19.61 -16.85 5.70
N ASN A 49 -18.83 -17.88 6.07
CA ASN A 49 -19.22 -19.28 5.85
C ASN A 49 -20.40 -19.69 6.74
N PHE A 50 -21.62 -19.41 6.28
CA PHE A 50 -22.87 -19.90 6.86
C PHE A 50 -22.98 -21.41 6.65
N GLY A 51 -22.55 -22.21 7.62
CA GLY A 51 -22.76 -23.66 7.56
C GLY A 51 -22.13 -24.50 8.65
N ASP A 52 -21.21 -23.95 9.46
CA ASP A 52 -20.39 -24.77 10.35
C ASP A 52 -20.74 -24.65 11.84
N THR A 53 -21.92 -24.14 12.18
CA THR A 53 -22.42 -24.14 13.56
C THR A 53 -22.68 -25.56 14.12
N LEU A 54 -22.31 -26.62 13.37
CA LEU A 54 -22.53 -28.02 13.71
C LEU A 54 -21.23 -28.80 14.03
N TRP A 55 -20.05 -28.23 13.75
CA TRP A 55 -18.77 -28.86 14.03
C TRP A 55 -18.00 -27.94 15.01
N GLY A 56 -17.66 -28.47 16.18
CA GLY A 56 -17.22 -27.68 17.33
C GLY A 56 -15.94 -26.88 17.09
N ASP A 57 -15.71 -25.87 17.95
CA ASP A 57 -14.52 -25.00 18.03
C ASP A 57 -13.17 -25.76 17.92
N ASP A 58 -12.75 -26.11 16.71
CA ASP A 58 -11.46 -26.72 16.43
C ASP A 58 -10.38 -25.63 16.34
N LYS A 59 -9.95 -25.15 17.51
CA LYS A 59 -8.92 -24.10 17.67
C LYS A 59 -7.63 -24.38 16.88
N GLY A 60 -7.31 -25.65 16.63
CA GLY A 60 -6.17 -26.06 15.80
C GLY A 60 -6.36 -25.71 14.32
N GLU A 61 -7.57 -25.86 13.80
CA GLU A 61 -7.92 -25.53 12.42
C GLU A 61 -7.88 -24.00 12.20
N ASP A 62 -8.39 -23.22 13.15
CA ASP A 62 -8.34 -21.76 13.09
C ASP A 62 -6.91 -21.22 13.07
N THR A 63 -6.03 -21.81 13.88
CA THR A 63 -4.61 -21.46 13.88
C THR A 63 -3.97 -21.77 12.54
N PHE A 64 -4.28 -22.94 11.96
CA PHE A 64 -3.77 -23.32 10.64
C PHE A 64 -4.28 -22.41 9.52
N LYS A 65 -5.59 -22.09 9.51
CA LYS A 65 -6.19 -21.14 8.57
C LYS A 65 -5.50 -19.79 8.65
N THR A 66 -5.30 -19.27 9.87
CA THR A 66 -4.61 -17.99 10.08
C THR A 66 -3.21 -18.00 9.48
N MET A 67 -2.40 -19.02 9.78
CA MET A 67 -1.03 -19.14 9.24
C MET A 67 -1.01 -19.27 7.71
N ARG A 68 -1.96 -20.01 7.14
CA ARG A 68 -2.11 -20.16 5.69
C ARG A 68 -2.47 -18.83 5.04
N ASP A 69 -3.43 -18.12 5.62
CA ASP A 69 -3.94 -16.85 5.10
C ASP A 69 -2.87 -15.75 5.20
N GLU A 70 -2.07 -15.75 6.27
CA GLU A 70 -0.89 -14.89 6.41
C GLU A 70 0.11 -15.12 5.27
N ARG A 71 0.49 -16.38 5.04
CA ARG A 71 1.46 -16.72 4.00
C ARG A 71 0.92 -16.39 2.60
N PHE A 72 -0.35 -16.67 2.37
CA PHE A 72 -1.00 -16.34 1.10
C PHE A 72 -1.03 -14.83 0.85
N ALA A 73 -1.43 -14.05 1.84
CA ALA A 73 -1.50 -12.60 1.74
C ALA A 73 -0.13 -11.96 1.45
N ASP A 74 0.94 -12.46 2.07
CA ASP A 74 2.29 -11.97 1.82
C ASP A 74 2.74 -12.25 0.37
N ILE A 75 2.46 -13.44 -0.16
CA ILE A 75 2.76 -13.80 -1.56
C ILE A 75 1.93 -12.94 -2.52
N ALA A 76 0.63 -12.81 -2.25
CA ALA A 76 -0.28 -11.99 -3.04
C ALA A 76 0.20 -10.55 -3.12
N ALA A 77 0.55 -9.94 -1.98
CA ALA A 77 1.06 -8.58 -1.91
C ALA A 77 2.42 -8.39 -2.61
N GLN A 78 3.34 -9.35 -2.48
CA GLN A 78 4.63 -9.30 -3.18
C GLN A 78 4.45 -9.34 -4.70
N SER A 79 3.53 -10.17 -5.20
CA SER A 79 3.18 -10.21 -6.62
C SER A 79 2.34 -9.00 -7.08
N GLY A 80 1.73 -8.27 -6.14
CA GLY A 80 0.78 -7.20 -6.40
C GLY A 80 -0.52 -7.72 -7.03
N ALA A 81 -1.01 -8.86 -6.55
CA ALA A 81 -2.16 -9.58 -7.10
C ALA A 81 -3.45 -8.76 -7.10
N LEU A 82 -3.66 -7.91 -6.09
CA LEU A 82 -4.82 -7.02 -6.00
C LEU A 82 -4.50 -5.62 -6.54
N GLY A 83 -3.22 -5.25 -6.56
CA GLY A 83 -2.75 -3.97 -7.09
C GLY A 83 -3.00 -2.77 -6.18
N LEU A 84 -3.56 -2.97 -4.99
CA LEU A 84 -3.81 -1.92 -4.00
C LEU A 84 -2.49 -1.30 -3.51
N GLY A 85 -1.46 -2.10 -3.29
CA GLY A 85 -0.13 -1.63 -2.90
C GLY A 85 0.45 -0.70 -3.96
N LYS A 86 0.29 -1.03 -5.25
CA LYS A 86 0.75 -0.18 -6.36
C LYS A 86 0.01 1.16 -6.40
N GLN A 87 -1.29 1.17 -6.12
CA GLN A 87 -2.08 2.40 -6.08
C GLN A 87 -1.66 3.32 -4.92
N ILE A 88 -1.42 2.73 -3.75
CA ILE A 88 -0.93 3.46 -2.56
C ILE A 88 0.47 4.00 -2.81
N GLU A 89 1.35 3.20 -3.39
CA GLU A 89 2.69 3.63 -3.80
C GLU A 89 2.62 4.81 -4.76
N ALA A 90 1.78 4.73 -5.80
CA ALA A 90 1.61 5.81 -6.77
C ALA A 90 1.11 7.09 -6.10
N GLN A 91 0.08 7.00 -5.25
CA GLN A 91 -0.47 8.16 -4.56
C GLN A 91 0.53 8.77 -3.57
N LEU A 92 1.20 7.95 -2.77
CA LEU A 92 2.12 8.45 -1.75
C LEU A 92 3.41 8.98 -2.37
N SER A 93 3.90 8.36 -3.46
CA SER A 93 5.07 8.85 -4.20
C SER A 93 4.90 10.28 -4.72
N ALA A 94 3.67 10.67 -5.08
CA ALA A 94 3.33 12.03 -5.50
C ALA A 94 3.45 13.07 -4.36
N HIS A 95 3.53 12.62 -3.10
CA HIS A 95 3.60 13.47 -1.92
C HIS A 95 4.96 13.44 -1.21
N LEU A 96 5.97 12.69 -1.71
CA LEU A 96 7.28 12.69 -1.08
C LEU A 96 8.01 14.04 -1.28
N PRO A 97 8.49 14.68 -0.20
CA PRO A 97 9.30 15.87 -0.32
C PRO A 97 10.67 15.52 -0.92
N ILE A 98 11.11 16.30 -1.90
CA ILE A 98 12.47 16.22 -2.44
C ILE A 98 13.41 16.71 -1.34
N VAL A 99 14.16 15.81 -0.71
CA VAL A 99 15.33 16.22 0.08
C VAL A 99 16.42 16.60 -0.91
N LEU A 100 16.60 17.91 -1.14
CA LEU A 100 17.76 18.43 -1.84
C LEU A 100 18.99 17.95 -1.09
N ALA A 101 19.79 17.09 -1.74
CA ALA A 101 21.02 16.54 -1.18
C ALA A 101 21.84 17.66 -0.55
N ALA A 102 22.05 17.57 0.77
CA ALA A 102 22.90 18.50 1.50
C ALA A 102 24.30 18.46 0.87
N THR A 103 24.68 19.58 0.24
CA THR A 103 26.05 19.82 -0.22
C THR A 103 27.00 19.61 0.95
N PRO A 104 27.98 18.70 0.90
CA PRO A 104 29.04 18.67 1.88
C PRO A 104 29.87 19.95 1.66
N GLY A 105 29.64 20.93 2.54
CA GLY A 105 30.35 22.19 2.56
C GLY A 105 31.84 21.97 2.80
N SER A 106 32.63 22.29 1.76
CA SER A 106 34.05 22.57 1.82
C SER A 106 34.38 23.58 2.92
N LYS A 107 35.33 23.24 3.80
CA LYS A 107 36.20 24.23 4.45
C LYS A 107 37.63 23.71 4.44
N GLY A 108 38.46 24.38 3.63
CA GLY A 108 39.87 24.60 3.95
C GLY A 108 40.02 25.77 4.91
#